data_AF-A0AAW6S9A9-F1
#
_entry.id   AF-A0AAW6S9A9-F1
#
_cell.length_a   1.000
_cell.length_b   1.000
_cell.length_c   1.000
_cell.angle_alpha   90.00
_cell.angle_beta   90.00
_cell.angle_gamma   90.00
#
_symmetry.space_group_name_H-M   'P 1'
#
loop_
_entity.id
_entity.type
_entity.pdbx_description
1 polymer ?
#
loop_
_entity_poly.entity_id
_entity_poly.type
_entity_poly.pdbx_seq_one_letter_code
_entity_poly.pdbx_strand_id
1 'polypeptide(L)'
;RGYVAQPEPLPDRQVMTAPPPVKPWKPFAAGMATMLVIASSVAWGWQTMHTPDPAQTQLDATLAPLPDELSKAQLQALRQASPSPVAGLSKTQNRLAQLRELKPDWAWRYGDSLVQQALILWPQEAKPLAQQWQQQVNVAALPQPYLTGWHQGMTELQQLANRLNALDEQRGKYMTVSELKSAVFIMLQAFNSAVPAEEQLRQLADLPENQPWPAAQQSQTEQHLQQLIARYALMKQKTAE
;
A
#
# COMPACT_ATOMS: atom_id res chain seq x y z
N ARG A 1 89.35 45.43 -76.53
CA ARG A 1 88.45 45.37 -77.70
C ARG A 1 87.43 44.27 -77.39
N GLY A 2 86.12 44.46 -77.30
CA GLY A 2 85.26 45.59 -77.65
C GLY A 2 84.20 45.90 -76.58
N TYR A 3 83.62 47.08 -76.77
CA TYR A 3 82.74 47.89 -75.93
C TYR A 3 81.28 47.37 -75.95
N VAL A 4 80.58 47.36 -74.81
CA VAL A 4 79.56 48.32 -74.30
C VAL A 4 78.13 48.13 -74.83
N ALA A 5 77.19 48.00 -73.90
CA ALA A 5 75.98 48.81 -73.84
C ALA A 5 75.38 48.83 -72.41
N GLN A 6 75.00 50.02 -71.96
CA GLN A 6 74.28 50.48 -70.75
C GLN A 6 73.41 51.68 -71.26
N PRO A 7 72.29 52.19 -70.66
CA PRO A 7 71.64 52.01 -69.34
C PRO A 7 70.07 51.86 -69.33
N GLU A 8 69.49 51.86 -68.11
CA GLU A 8 68.12 52.00 -67.53
C GLU A 8 67.00 52.81 -68.27
N PRO A 9 65.67 52.67 -67.95
CA PRO A 9 65.04 53.01 -66.63
C PRO A 9 63.83 52.16 -66.13
N LEU A 10 63.49 52.33 -64.84
CA LEU A 10 62.33 51.78 -64.08
C LEU A 10 60.93 52.11 -64.66
N PRO A 11 59.91 51.30 -64.30
CA PRO A 11 58.82 51.88 -63.50
C PRO A 11 58.37 51.01 -62.30
N ASP A 12 58.13 51.76 -61.23
CA ASP A 12 57.37 51.51 -60.01
C ASP A 12 56.32 50.38 -60.04
N ARG A 13 56.44 49.41 -59.13
CA ARG A 13 55.36 48.46 -58.82
C ARG A 13 55.27 48.23 -57.31
N GLN A 14 54.61 49.19 -56.66
CA GLN A 14 53.65 49.01 -55.58
C GLN A 14 53.92 47.85 -54.62
N VAL A 15 54.47 48.21 -53.47
CA VAL A 15 54.47 47.39 -52.25
C VAL A 15 53.01 47.11 -51.86
N MET A 16 52.48 45.94 -52.20
CA MET A 16 51.26 45.44 -51.55
C MET A 16 51.65 44.95 -50.15
N THR A 17 51.57 45.84 -49.17
CA THR A 17 51.48 45.47 -47.75
C THR A 17 50.27 44.55 -47.56
N ALA A 18 50.51 43.32 -47.12
CA ALA A 18 49.46 42.41 -46.66
C ALA A 18 48.72 43.04 -45.46
N PRO A 19 47.38 42.98 -45.39
CA PRO A 19 46.64 43.46 -44.22
C PRO A 19 46.94 42.56 -43.01
N PRO A 20 47.03 43.12 -41.78
CA PRO A 20 47.32 42.34 -40.59
C PRO A 20 46.15 41.38 -40.26
N PRO A 21 46.43 40.15 -39.78
CA PRO A 21 45.39 39.21 -39.41
C PRO A 21 44.69 39.68 -38.13
N VAL A 22 43.47 40.21 -38.26
CA VAL A 22 42.59 40.44 -37.10
C VAL A 22 41.91 39.14 -36.72
N LYS A 23 42.18 38.64 -35.50
CA LYS A 23 41.60 37.40 -34.95
C LYS A 23 40.16 37.69 -34.46
N PRO A 24 39.10 37.22 -35.15
CA PRO A 24 37.73 37.64 -34.86
C PRO A 24 37.11 36.78 -33.75
N TRP A 25 37.69 36.83 -32.54
CA TRP A 25 37.21 36.02 -31.42
C TRP A 25 35.96 36.60 -30.73
N LYS A 26 35.71 37.90 -30.90
CA LYS A 26 34.54 38.61 -30.34
C LYS A 26 33.20 38.10 -30.89
N PRO A 27 32.99 37.94 -32.21
CA PRO A 27 31.73 37.36 -32.73
C PRO A 27 31.56 35.89 -32.34
N PHE A 28 32.65 35.14 -32.17
CA PHE A 28 32.61 33.75 -31.71
C PHE A 28 32.15 33.63 -30.25
N ALA A 29 32.74 34.44 -29.35
CA ALA A 29 32.33 34.49 -27.95
C ALA A 29 30.89 35.01 -27.79
N ALA A 30 30.50 36.02 -28.58
CA ALA A 30 29.13 36.50 -28.62
C ALA A 30 28.16 35.39 -29.05
N GLY A 31 28.47 34.65 -30.12
CA GLY A 31 27.66 33.52 -30.58
C GLY A 31 27.51 32.40 -29.54
N MET A 32 28.58 32.05 -28.82
CA MET A 32 28.52 31.05 -27.74
C MET A 32 27.66 31.51 -26.56
N ALA A 33 27.74 32.79 -26.18
CA ALA A 33 26.91 33.34 -25.12
C ALA A 33 25.42 33.31 -25.50
N THR A 34 25.06 33.65 -26.74
CA THR A 34 23.68 33.57 -27.22
C THR A 34 23.17 32.13 -27.24
N MET A 35 23.99 31.18 -27.70
CA MET A 35 23.63 29.76 -27.69
C MET A 35 23.43 29.21 -26.29
N LEU A 36 24.25 29.63 -25.31
CA LEU A 36 24.08 29.24 -23.90
C LEU A 36 22.76 29.77 -23.32
N VAL A 37 22.39 31.01 -23.61
CA VAL A 37 21.12 31.60 -23.14
C VAL A 37 19.91 30.90 -23.78
N ILE A 38 19.99 30.58 -25.07
CA ILE A 38 18.93 29.84 -25.77
C ILE A 38 18.82 28.42 -25.20
N ALA A 39 19.94 27.71 -25.04
CA ALA A 39 19.95 26.37 -24.47
C ALA A 39 19.40 26.34 -23.03
N SER A 40 19.76 27.34 -22.22
CA SER A 40 19.25 27.49 -20.85
C SER A 40 17.75 27.70 -20.83
N SER A 41 17.24 28.58 -21.70
CA SER A 41 15.80 28.87 -21.80
C SER A 41 15.00 27.66 -22.28
N VAL A 42 15.52 26.90 -23.25
CA VAL A 42 14.89 25.67 -23.73
C VAL A 42 14.89 24.58 -22.65
N ALA A 43 15.99 24.41 -21.92
CA ALA A 43 16.08 23.45 -20.83
C ALA A 43 15.12 23.81 -19.68
N TRP A 44 14.99 25.09 -19.33
CA TRP A 44 14.04 25.56 -18.32
C TRP A 44 12.59 25.39 -18.78
N GLY A 45 12.27 25.77 -20.01
CA GLY A 45 10.95 25.58 -20.61
C GLY A 45 10.54 24.10 -20.62
N TRP A 46 11.47 23.22 -21.01
CA TRP A 46 11.29 21.77 -20.96
C TRP A 46 11.05 21.29 -19.53
N GLN A 47 11.86 21.71 -18.56
CA GLN A 47 11.70 21.28 -17.17
C GLN A 47 10.36 21.74 -16.55
N THR A 48 9.89 22.94 -16.89
CA THR A 48 8.57 23.44 -16.46
C THR A 48 7.40 22.70 -17.13
N MET A 49 7.54 22.29 -18.40
CA MET A 49 6.51 21.53 -19.13
C MET A 49 6.53 20.03 -18.81
N HIS A 50 7.68 19.48 -18.39
CA HIS A 50 7.87 18.06 -18.05
C HIS A 50 7.82 17.78 -16.55
N THR A 51 7.39 18.73 -15.72
CA THR A 51 7.08 18.43 -14.32
C THR A 51 5.82 17.56 -14.32
N PRO A 52 5.90 16.26 -13.94
CA PRO A 52 4.72 15.41 -13.91
C PRO A 52 3.69 16.03 -12.96
N ASP A 53 2.43 16.02 -13.39
CA ASP A 53 1.33 16.59 -12.62
C ASP A 53 1.35 15.97 -11.20
N PRO A 54 1.39 16.78 -10.13
CA PRO A 54 1.39 16.27 -8.77
C PRO A 54 0.20 15.33 -8.50
N ALA A 55 -0.94 15.54 -9.16
CA ALA A 55 -2.10 14.65 -9.04
C ALA A 55 -1.87 13.28 -9.70
N GLN A 56 -1.22 13.24 -10.86
CA GLN A 56 -0.86 11.97 -11.52
C GLN A 56 0.19 11.20 -10.71
N THR A 57 1.18 11.91 -10.16
CA THR A 57 2.20 11.30 -9.31
C THR A 57 1.60 10.72 -8.02
N GLN A 58 0.58 11.37 -7.45
CA GLN A 58 -0.17 10.85 -6.30
C GLN A 58 -1.06 9.67 -6.67
N LEU A 59 -1.71 9.70 -7.83
CA LEU A 59 -2.48 8.57 -8.34
C LEU A 59 -1.61 7.34 -8.57
N ASP A 60 -0.43 7.51 -9.17
CA ASP A 60 0.52 6.43 -9.33
C ASP A 60 1.00 5.90 -7.98
N ALA A 61 1.17 6.78 -6.98
CA ALA A 61 1.53 6.38 -5.62
C ALA A 61 0.40 5.64 -4.88
N THR A 62 -0.88 5.91 -5.17
CA THR A 62 -2.00 5.13 -4.60
C THR A 62 -2.15 3.77 -5.28
N LEU A 63 -1.73 3.65 -6.54
CA LEU A 63 -1.73 2.39 -7.29
C LEU A 63 -0.44 1.58 -7.12
N ALA A 64 0.61 2.16 -6.54
CA ALA A 64 1.88 1.49 -6.29
C ALA A 64 1.71 0.29 -5.34
N PRO A 65 2.47 -0.81 -5.56
CA PRO A 65 2.45 -1.94 -4.65
C PRO A 65 2.87 -1.50 -3.24
N LEU A 66 2.31 -2.16 -2.22
CA LEU A 66 2.75 -1.98 -0.85
C LEU A 66 4.25 -2.29 -0.76
N PRO A 67 5.04 -1.43 -0.08
CA PRO A 67 6.49 -1.60 -0.05
C PRO A 67 6.86 -2.88 0.69
N ASP A 68 7.61 -3.76 0.02
CA ASP A 68 8.17 -4.97 0.62
C ASP A 68 9.30 -4.66 1.62
N GLU A 69 9.52 -5.58 2.55
CA GLU A 69 10.66 -5.50 3.47
C GLU A 69 11.98 -5.61 2.72
N LEU A 70 12.96 -4.77 3.11
CA LEU A 70 14.31 -4.85 2.56
C LEU A 70 14.95 -6.20 2.93
N SER A 71 15.47 -6.89 1.92
CA SER A 71 16.20 -8.14 2.11
C SER A 71 17.42 -7.96 3.03
N LYS A 72 17.84 -9.04 3.70
CA LYS A 72 19.03 -9.03 4.58
C LYS A 72 20.28 -8.50 3.87
N ALA A 73 20.47 -8.82 2.60
CA ALA A 73 21.60 -8.34 1.80
C ALA A 73 21.53 -6.82 1.54
N GLN A 74 20.36 -6.28 1.21
CA GLN A 74 20.16 -4.84 1.05
C GLN A 74 20.36 -4.10 2.38
N LEU A 75 19.87 -4.64 3.49
CA LEU A 75 20.11 -4.08 4.82
C LEU A 75 21.60 -4.08 5.19
N GLN A 76 22.35 -5.12 4.82
CA GLN A 76 23.80 -5.18 5.01
C GLN A 76 24.53 -4.13 4.16
N ALA A 77 24.17 -3.97 2.90
CA ALA A 77 24.74 -2.95 2.02
C ALA A 77 24.43 -1.52 2.53
N LEU A 78 23.19 -1.27 2.95
CA LEU A 78 22.80 0.01 3.56
C LEU A 78 23.53 0.26 4.88
N ARG A 79 23.76 -0.78 5.69
CA ARG A 79 24.57 -0.65 6.91
C ARG A 79 25.99 -0.20 6.59
N GLN A 80 26.60 -0.67 5.50
CA GLN A 80 27.93 -0.21 5.07
C GLN A 80 27.93 1.28 4.68
N ALA A 81 26.83 1.78 4.12
CA ALA A 81 26.64 3.21 3.84
C ALA A 81 26.45 4.07 5.12
N SER A 82 26.45 3.46 6.31
CA SER A 82 26.40 4.12 7.62
C SER A 82 25.32 5.23 7.73
N PRO A 83 24.03 4.91 7.49
CA PRO A 83 22.95 5.87 7.63
C PRO A 83 22.87 6.38 9.07
N SER A 84 22.47 7.65 9.24
CA SER A 84 22.33 8.27 10.55
C SER A 84 21.40 7.45 11.46
N PRO A 85 21.90 6.91 12.60
CA PRO A 85 21.09 6.12 13.52
C PRO A 85 19.93 6.91 14.10
N VAL A 86 20.16 8.18 14.46
CA VAL A 86 19.14 9.05 15.07
C VAL A 86 18.01 9.33 14.08
N ALA A 87 18.33 9.71 12.84
CA ALA A 87 17.31 10.00 11.82
C ALA A 87 16.61 8.73 11.33
N GLY A 88 17.32 7.59 11.25
CA GLY A 88 16.73 6.31 10.88
C GLY A 88 15.73 5.83 11.91
N LEU A 89 16.14 5.75 13.19
CA LEU A 89 15.29 5.27 14.27
C LEU A 89 14.08 6.15 14.50
N SER A 90 14.21 7.49 14.43
CA SER A 90 13.06 8.39 14.58
C SER A 90 12.04 8.21 13.45
N LYS A 91 12.49 8.06 12.19
CA LYS A 91 11.62 7.75 11.06
C LYS A 91 10.93 6.40 11.24
N THR A 92 11.66 5.37 11.68
CA THR A 92 11.09 4.04 11.95
C THR A 92 10.07 4.10 13.07
N GLN A 93 10.34 4.79 14.18
CA GLN A 93 9.40 4.97 15.29
C GLN A 93 8.13 5.68 14.83
N ASN A 94 8.25 6.77 14.07
CA ASN A 94 7.09 7.47 13.51
C ASN A 94 6.27 6.57 12.59
N ARG A 95 6.93 5.75 11.75
CA ARG A 95 6.24 4.81 10.88
C ARG A 95 5.52 3.71 11.67
N LEU A 96 6.15 3.16 12.71
CA LEU A 96 5.54 2.17 13.59
C LEU A 96 4.33 2.75 14.34
N ALA A 97 4.42 4.01 14.79
CA ALA A 97 3.29 4.71 15.42
C ALA A 97 2.10 4.82 14.44
N GLN A 98 2.35 5.27 13.21
CA GLN A 98 1.32 5.35 12.17
C GLN A 98 0.69 3.99 11.85
N LEU A 99 1.50 2.92 11.75
CA LEU A 99 0.98 1.57 11.48
C LEU A 99 0.07 1.07 12.60
N ARG A 100 0.37 1.41 13.86
CA ARG A 100 -0.46 1.05 15.02
C ARG A 100 -1.79 1.82 15.08
N GLU A 101 -1.86 3.00 14.46
CA GLU A 101 -3.09 3.79 14.38
C GLU A 101 -4.03 3.34 13.26
N LEU A 102 -3.57 2.47 12.35
CA LEU A 102 -4.41 1.93 11.29
C LEU A 102 -5.57 1.13 11.89
N LYS A 103 -6.77 1.43 11.39
CA LYS A 103 -7.98 0.68 11.75
C LYS A 103 -7.90 -0.75 11.17
N PRO A 104 -8.54 -1.74 11.81
CA PRO A 104 -8.51 -3.13 11.33
C PRO A 104 -9.11 -3.29 9.93
N ASP A 105 -10.08 -2.45 9.55
CA ASP A 105 -10.72 -2.41 8.23
C ASP A 105 -9.96 -1.58 7.18
N TRP A 106 -8.73 -1.15 7.46
CA TRP A 106 -7.96 -0.26 6.57
C TRP A 106 -7.84 -0.80 5.14
N ALA A 107 -7.57 -2.10 4.96
CA ALA A 107 -7.37 -2.68 3.64
C ALA A 107 -8.65 -2.59 2.78
N TRP A 108 -9.80 -2.86 3.39
CA TRP A 108 -11.11 -2.75 2.72
C TRP A 108 -11.42 -1.30 2.35
N ARG A 109 -11.22 -0.36 3.28
CA ARG A 109 -11.42 1.07 3.02
C ARG A 109 -10.50 1.63 1.95
N TYR A 110 -9.26 1.16 1.91
CA TYR A 110 -8.31 1.56 0.89
C TYR A 110 -8.76 1.07 -0.49
N GLY A 111 -9.17 -0.19 -0.60
CA GLY A 111 -9.75 -0.74 -1.83
C GLY A 111 -11.00 0.02 -2.28
N ASP A 112 -11.90 0.37 -1.37
CA ASP A 112 -13.06 1.22 -1.69
C ASP A 112 -12.61 2.57 -2.27
N SER A 113 -11.60 3.20 -1.67
CA SER A 113 -11.04 4.47 -2.16
C SER A 113 -10.44 4.33 -3.56
N LEU A 114 -9.77 3.19 -3.87
CA LEU A 114 -9.24 2.93 -5.21
C LEU A 114 -10.36 2.77 -6.24
N VAL A 115 -11.42 2.05 -5.89
CA VAL A 115 -12.60 1.88 -6.74
C VAL A 115 -13.31 3.21 -6.97
N GLN A 116 -13.47 4.04 -5.93
CA GLN A 116 -14.07 5.37 -6.06
C GLN A 116 -13.23 6.30 -6.93
N GLN A 117 -11.90 6.28 -6.78
CA GLN A 117 -11.00 7.01 -7.69
C GLN A 117 -11.18 6.55 -9.13
N ALA A 118 -11.23 5.23 -9.37
CA ALA A 118 -11.47 4.69 -10.70
C ALA A 118 -12.83 5.08 -11.28
N LEU A 119 -13.90 5.12 -10.47
CA LEU A 119 -15.23 5.56 -10.89
C LEU A 119 -15.30 7.05 -11.22
N ILE A 120 -14.56 7.90 -10.50
CA ILE A 120 -14.48 9.33 -10.78
C ILE A 120 -13.75 9.58 -12.11
N LEU A 121 -12.67 8.84 -12.37
CA LEU A 121 -11.84 9.01 -13.56
C LEU A 121 -12.42 8.32 -14.81
N TRP A 122 -13.02 7.14 -14.62
CA TRP A 122 -13.55 6.28 -15.69
C TRP A 122 -14.96 5.77 -15.33
N PRO A 123 -15.99 6.63 -15.37
CA PRO A 123 -17.31 6.32 -14.84
C PRO A 123 -18.06 5.22 -15.60
N GLN A 124 -17.70 4.91 -16.84
CA GLN A 124 -18.34 3.82 -17.61
C GLN A 124 -17.56 2.51 -17.49
N GLU A 125 -16.24 2.59 -17.56
CA GLU A 125 -15.32 1.45 -17.60
C GLU A 125 -15.08 0.86 -16.21
N ALA A 126 -15.13 1.66 -15.15
CA ALA A 126 -14.91 1.19 -13.77
C ALA A 126 -16.15 0.60 -13.10
N LYS A 127 -17.35 0.66 -13.72
CA LYS A 127 -18.57 0.03 -13.20
C LYS A 127 -18.42 -1.48 -12.92
N PRO A 128 -17.94 -2.32 -13.86
CA PRO A 128 -17.73 -3.75 -13.59
C PRO A 128 -16.69 -3.97 -12.48
N LEU A 129 -15.63 -3.15 -12.42
CA LEU A 129 -14.62 -3.21 -11.36
C LEU A 129 -15.26 -2.96 -9.99
N ALA A 130 -16.10 -1.94 -9.88
CA ALA A 130 -16.80 -1.62 -8.64
C ALA A 130 -17.76 -2.73 -8.20
N GLN A 131 -18.50 -3.32 -9.15
CA GLN A 131 -19.38 -4.46 -8.87
C GLN A 131 -18.59 -5.69 -8.40
N GLN A 132 -17.50 -6.02 -9.08
CA GLN A 132 -16.64 -7.14 -8.71
C GLN A 132 -16.03 -6.93 -7.32
N TRP A 133 -15.54 -5.73 -7.03
CA TRP A 133 -15.02 -5.40 -5.70
C TRP A 133 -16.10 -5.60 -4.62
N GLN A 134 -17.30 -5.04 -4.80
CA GLN A 134 -18.39 -5.20 -3.82
C GLN A 134 -18.75 -6.68 -3.60
N GLN A 135 -18.76 -7.48 -4.66
CA GLN A 135 -18.98 -8.93 -4.56
C GLN A 135 -17.87 -9.61 -3.76
N GLN A 136 -16.60 -9.26 -4.02
CA GLN A 136 -15.46 -9.80 -3.28
C GLN A 136 -15.54 -9.46 -1.79
N VAL A 137 -15.87 -8.22 -1.42
CA VAL A 137 -16.04 -7.83 -0.01
C VAL A 137 -17.18 -8.63 0.63
N ASN A 138 -18.30 -8.79 -0.06
CA ASN A 138 -19.45 -9.56 0.44
C ASN A 138 -19.13 -11.05 0.64
N VAL A 139 -18.37 -11.67 -0.27
CA VAL A 139 -17.93 -13.07 -0.17
C VAL A 139 -16.87 -13.24 0.92
N ALA A 140 -15.97 -12.26 1.06
CA ALA A 140 -14.95 -12.27 2.09
C ALA A 140 -15.53 -12.08 3.49
N ALA A 141 -16.69 -11.45 3.65
CA ALA A 141 -17.31 -11.22 4.95
C ALA A 141 -17.95 -12.49 5.54
N LEU A 142 -17.79 -12.68 6.85
CA LEU A 142 -18.44 -13.78 7.59
C LEU A 142 -19.97 -13.73 7.36
N PRO A 143 -20.63 -14.78 6.84
CA PRO A 143 -22.07 -14.73 6.59
C PRO A 143 -22.87 -14.51 7.87
N GLN A 144 -23.97 -13.75 7.79
CA GLN A 144 -24.77 -13.38 8.97
C GLN A 144 -25.23 -14.56 9.85
N PRO A 145 -25.62 -15.73 9.31
CA PRO A 145 -26.02 -16.86 10.15
C PRO A 145 -24.92 -17.35 11.10
N TYR A 146 -23.64 -17.15 10.77
CA TYR A 146 -22.52 -17.57 11.62
C TYR A 146 -22.20 -16.58 12.74
N LEU A 147 -22.82 -15.39 12.77
CA LEU A 147 -22.66 -14.44 13.88
C LEU A 147 -23.45 -14.84 15.13
N THR A 148 -24.45 -15.72 14.99
CA THR A 148 -25.43 -15.97 16.05
C THR A 148 -25.15 -17.22 16.88
N GLY A 149 -24.28 -18.14 16.42
CA GLY A 149 -24.10 -19.45 17.07
C GLY A 149 -23.69 -19.36 18.55
N TRP A 150 -22.75 -18.45 18.87
CA TRP A 150 -22.35 -18.18 20.26
C TRP A 150 -23.52 -17.64 21.11
N HIS A 151 -24.24 -16.63 20.59
CA HIS A 151 -25.40 -16.06 21.28
C HIS A 151 -26.51 -17.09 21.50
N GLN A 152 -26.77 -17.95 20.51
CA GLN A 152 -27.72 -19.05 20.63
C GLN A 152 -27.30 -20.04 21.71
N GLY A 153 -26.03 -20.46 21.74
CA GLY A 153 -25.51 -21.33 22.78
C GLY A 153 -25.65 -20.73 24.18
N MET A 154 -25.37 -19.43 24.32
CA MET A 154 -25.55 -18.71 25.58
C MET A 154 -27.03 -18.60 25.99
N THR A 155 -27.93 -18.43 25.01
CA THR A 155 -29.37 -18.40 25.24
C THR A 155 -29.88 -19.75 25.76
N GLU A 156 -29.45 -20.85 25.14
CA GLU A 156 -29.80 -22.21 25.58
C GLU A 156 -29.21 -22.54 26.96
N LEU A 157 -27.99 -22.06 27.25
CA LEU A 157 -27.37 -22.18 28.58
C LEU A 157 -28.17 -21.44 29.64
N GLN A 158 -28.61 -20.21 29.36
CA GLN A 158 -29.45 -19.45 30.28
C GLN A 158 -30.81 -20.15 30.51
N GLN A 159 -31.42 -20.70 29.45
CA GLN A 159 -32.65 -21.46 29.58
C GLN A 159 -32.46 -22.70 30.47
N LEU A 160 -31.36 -23.45 30.29
CA LEU A 160 -31.05 -24.60 31.12
C LEU A 160 -30.85 -24.19 32.59
N ALA A 161 -30.09 -23.13 32.85
CA ALA A 161 -29.87 -22.61 34.19
C ALA A 161 -31.18 -22.21 34.87
N ASN A 162 -32.07 -21.51 34.15
CA ASN A 162 -33.39 -21.13 34.67
C ASN A 162 -34.26 -22.36 34.97
N ARG A 163 -34.22 -23.38 34.11
CA ARG A 163 -34.95 -24.64 34.35
C ARG A 163 -34.43 -25.34 35.58
N LEU A 164 -33.11 -25.43 35.76
CA LEU A 164 -32.47 -26.03 36.93
C LEU A 164 -32.86 -25.30 38.22
N ASN A 165 -32.79 -23.97 38.25
CA ASN A 165 -33.20 -23.17 39.41
C ASN A 165 -34.69 -23.34 39.74
N ALA A 166 -35.55 -23.46 38.73
CA ALA A 166 -36.97 -23.69 38.93
C ALA A 166 -37.29 -25.05 39.58
N LEU A 167 -36.40 -26.06 39.46
CA LEU A 167 -36.55 -27.35 40.16
C LEU A 167 -36.34 -27.19 41.67
N ASP A 168 -35.41 -26.32 42.06
CA ASP A 168 -35.14 -26.03 43.47
C ASP A 168 -36.32 -25.26 44.11
N GLU A 169 -36.93 -24.34 43.37
CA GLU A 169 -38.06 -23.54 43.83
C GLU A 169 -39.39 -24.32 43.85
N GLN A 170 -39.65 -25.14 42.83
CA GLN A 170 -40.87 -25.93 42.70
C GLN A 170 -40.65 -27.37 43.18
N ARG A 171 -40.66 -27.55 44.52
CA ARG A 171 -40.57 -28.86 45.18
C ARG A 171 -41.49 -29.89 44.49
N GLY A 172 -40.90 -30.80 43.71
CA GLY A 172 -41.60 -31.91 43.04
C GLY A 172 -41.47 -31.95 41.51
N LYS A 173 -40.97 -30.89 40.86
CA LYS A 173 -40.54 -30.99 39.46
C LYS A 173 -39.10 -31.52 39.42
N TYR A 174 -38.86 -32.48 38.54
CA TYR A 174 -37.54 -33.04 38.30
C TYR A 174 -37.24 -32.91 36.81
N MET A 175 -35.98 -32.63 36.48
CA MET A 175 -35.48 -32.83 35.12
C MET A 175 -34.87 -34.22 35.03
N THR A 176 -35.24 -34.95 34.00
CA THR A 176 -34.66 -36.27 33.71
C THR A 176 -33.25 -36.12 33.16
N VAL A 177 -32.43 -37.15 33.35
CA VAL A 177 -31.07 -37.21 32.76
C VAL A 177 -31.13 -37.10 31.23
N SER A 178 -32.18 -37.62 30.60
CA SER A 178 -32.39 -37.52 29.15
C SER A 178 -32.61 -36.08 28.69
N GLU A 179 -33.44 -35.31 29.40
CA GLU A 179 -33.67 -33.88 29.10
C GLU A 179 -32.39 -33.05 29.29
N LEU A 180 -31.63 -33.30 30.36
CA LEU A 180 -30.34 -32.64 30.58
C LEU A 180 -29.37 -32.93 29.43
N LYS A 181 -29.24 -34.19 29.02
CA LYS A 181 -28.38 -34.59 27.91
C LYS A 181 -28.80 -33.92 26.61
N SER A 182 -30.11 -33.84 26.33
CA SER A 182 -30.62 -33.13 25.17
C SER A 182 -30.29 -31.64 25.19
N ALA A 183 -30.46 -30.96 26.34
CA ALA A 183 -30.10 -29.55 26.47
C ALA A 183 -28.60 -29.32 26.28
N VAL A 184 -27.76 -30.17 26.88
CA VAL A 184 -26.29 -30.11 26.71
C VAL A 184 -25.89 -30.34 25.26
N PHE A 185 -26.51 -31.29 24.57
CA PHE A 185 -26.26 -31.55 23.16
C PHE A 185 -26.60 -30.34 22.28
N ILE A 186 -27.75 -29.70 22.51
CA ILE A 186 -28.17 -28.49 21.78
C ILE A 186 -27.16 -27.35 21.99
N MET A 187 -26.70 -27.12 23.23
CA MET A 187 -25.69 -26.11 23.52
C MET A 187 -24.36 -26.40 22.82
N LEU A 188 -23.88 -27.65 22.88
CA LEU A 188 -22.65 -28.06 22.19
C LEU A 188 -22.76 -27.84 20.69
N GLN A 189 -23.89 -28.18 20.08
CA GLN A 189 -24.13 -27.93 18.67
C GLN A 189 -24.10 -26.42 18.35
N ALA A 190 -24.73 -25.59 19.18
CA ALA A 190 -24.73 -24.14 18.99
C ALA A 190 -23.32 -23.54 19.10
N PHE A 191 -22.54 -23.90 20.14
CA PHE A 191 -21.18 -23.41 20.32
C PHE A 191 -20.22 -23.87 19.21
N ASN A 192 -20.39 -25.10 18.72
CA ASN A 192 -19.58 -25.62 17.63
C ASN A 192 -19.95 -25.02 16.25
N SER A 193 -21.13 -24.42 16.11
CA SER A 193 -21.56 -23.79 14.86
C SER A 193 -20.87 -22.45 14.56
N ALA A 194 -20.35 -21.78 15.60
CA ALA A 194 -19.67 -20.49 15.49
C ALA A 194 -18.61 -20.36 16.61
N VAL A 195 -17.46 -21.00 16.39
CA VAL A 195 -16.33 -20.93 17.33
C VAL A 195 -15.77 -19.50 17.34
N PRO A 196 -15.70 -18.83 18.51
CA PRO A 196 -15.12 -17.49 18.61
C PRO A 196 -13.65 -17.45 18.17
N ALA A 197 -13.22 -16.31 17.64
CA ALA A 197 -11.83 -16.13 17.21
C ALA A 197 -10.84 -16.27 18.38
N GLU A 198 -11.24 -15.86 19.57
CA GLU A 198 -10.47 -15.99 20.81
C GLU A 198 -10.17 -17.46 21.13
N GLU A 199 -11.13 -18.36 20.93
CA GLU A 199 -10.95 -19.80 21.14
C GLU A 199 -10.00 -20.41 20.10
N GLN A 200 -10.06 -19.95 18.84
CA GLN A 200 -9.10 -20.36 17.82
C GLN A 200 -7.67 -19.91 18.16
N LEU A 201 -7.51 -18.67 18.67
CA LEU A 201 -6.22 -18.16 19.11
C LEU A 201 -5.67 -18.92 20.32
N ARG A 202 -6.53 -19.27 21.29
CA ARG A 202 -6.15 -20.12 22.43
C ARG A 202 -5.63 -21.48 21.96
N GLN A 203 -6.31 -22.11 21.01
CA GLN A 203 -5.88 -23.40 20.45
C GLN A 203 -4.52 -23.32 19.74
N LEU A 204 -4.22 -22.20 19.08
CA LEU A 204 -2.89 -21.95 18.50
C LEU A 204 -1.82 -21.70 19.58
N ALA A 205 -2.18 -21.02 20.68
CA ALA A 205 -1.28 -20.74 21.78
C ALA A 205 -0.93 -21.98 22.62
N ASP A 206 -1.82 -22.97 22.68
CA ASP A 206 -1.60 -24.24 23.40
C ASP A 206 -0.62 -25.19 22.68
N LEU A 207 -0.24 -24.89 21.44
CA LEU A 207 0.70 -25.70 20.68
C LEU A 207 2.12 -25.58 21.28
N PRO A 208 2.94 -26.65 21.22
CA PRO A 208 4.30 -26.61 21.75
C PRO A 208 5.13 -25.48 21.11
N GLU A 209 5.72 -24.60 21.92
CA GLU A 209 6.47 -23.40 21.45
C GLU A 209 7.61 -23.73 20.46
N ASN A 210 8.13 -24.95 20.50
CA ASN A 210 9.25 -25.39 19.66
C ASN A 210 8.83 -26.01 18.32
N GLN A 211 7.53 -26.02 17.99
CA GLN A 211 7.02 -26.56 16.73
C GLN A 211 6.29 -25.48 15.92
N PRO A 212 6.52 -25.39 14.60
CA PRO A 212 5.74 -24.48 13.77
C PRO A 212 4.26 -24.82 13.85
N TRP A 213 3.41 -23.79 13.81
CA TRP A 213 1.96 -23.97 13.79
C TRP A 213 1.54 -24.85 12.60
N PRO A 214 0.55 -25.74 12.77
CA PRO A 214 -0.03 -26.48 11.65
C PRO A 214 -0.57 -25.49 10.61
N ALA A 215 -0.05 -25.57 9.38
CA ALA A 215 -0.39 -24.62 8.31
C ALA A 215 -1.90 -24.50 8.06
N ALA A 216 -2.64 -25.61 8.18
CA ALA A 216 -4.09 -25.62 8.03
C ALA A 216 -4.80 -24.81 9.13
N GLN A 217 -4.39 -24.97 10.40
CA GLN A 217 -5.01 -24.30 11.54
C GLN A 217 -4.69 -22.80 11.56
N GLN A 218 -3.45 -22.45 11.18
CA GLN A 218 -3.05 -21.07 10.97
C GLN A 218 -3.90 -20.41 9.87
N SER A 219 -3.94 -21.02 8.68
CA SER A 219 -4.68 -20.50 7.53
C SER A 219 -6.17 -20.34 7.83
N GLN A 220 -6.79 -21.31 8.52
CA GLN A 220 -8.19 -21.23 8.94
C GLN A 220 -8.45 -20.06 9.91
N THR A 221 -7.55 -19.85 10.88
CA THR A 221 -7.68 -18.76 11.87
C THR A 221 -7.50 -17.40 11.19
N GLU A 222 -6.51 -17.26 10.32
CA GLU A 222 -6.29 -16.06 9.52
C GLU A 222 -7.50 -15.73 8.66
N GLN A 223 -8.08 -16.73 7.97
CA GLN A 223 -9.27 -16.56 7.16
C GLN A 223 -10.47 -16.10 8.01
N HIS A 224 -10.69 -16.71 9.17
CA HIS A 224 -11.81 -16.32 10.04
C HIS A 224 -11.65 -14.89 10.56
N LEU A 225 -10.44 -14.48 10.96
CA LEU A 225 -10.15 -13.10 11.35
C LEU A 225 -10.42 -12.12 10.21
N GLN A 226 -9.99 -12.45 8.99
CA GLN A 226 -10.26 -11.63 7.81
C GLN A 226 -11.77 -11.52 7.53
N GLN A 227 -12.52 -12.61 7.69
CA GLN A 227 -13.97 -12.63 7.53
C GLN A 227 -14.69 -11.73 8.53
N LEU A 228 -14.24 -11.72 9.79
CA LEU A 228 -14.74 -10.83 10.83
C LEU A 228 -14.44 -9.36 10.52
N ILE A 229 -13.21 -9.06 10.08
CA ILE A 229 -12.81 -7.70 9.68
C ILE A 229 -13.64 -7.22 8.48
N ALA A 230 -13.82 -8.05 7.46
CA ALA A 230 -14.64 -7.72 6.29
C ALA A 230 -16.11 -7.49 6.67
N ARG A 231 -16.68 -8.33 7.54
CA ARG A 231 -18.03 -8.13 8.07
C ARG A 231 -18.15 -6.81 8.84
N TYR A 232 -17.16 -6.48 9.67
CA TYR A 232 -17.11 -5.20 10.39
C TYR A 232 -17.07 -4.01 9.43
N ALA A 233 -16.24 -4.07 8.38
CA ALA A 233 -16.15 -3.04 7.35
C ALA A 233 -17.52 -2.80 6.67
N LEU A 234 -18.21 -3.86 6.24
CA LEU A 234 -19.55 -3.78 5.63
C LEU A 234 -20.59 -3.18 6.58
N MET A 235 -20.56 -3.54 7.87
CA MET A 235 -21.50 -2.98 8.85
C MET A 235 -21.27 -1.47 9.04
N LYS A 236 -20.01 -1.04 9.02
CA LYS A 236 -19.65 0.36 9.14
C LYS A 236 -20.04 1.18 7.91
N GLN A 237 -19.88 0.63 6.71
CA GLN A 237 -20.36 1.25 5.47
C GLN A 237 -21.88 1.47 5.53
N LYS A 238 -22.65 0.44 5.88
CA LYS A 238 -24.12 0.53 6.01
C LYS A 238 -24.59 1.56 7.05
N THR A 239 -23.77 1.85 8.06
CA THR A 239 -24.10 2.83 9.10
C THR A 239 -23.74 4.26 8.70
N ALA A 240 -22.88 4.42 7.68
CA ALA A 240 -22.45 5.72 7.16
C ALA A 240 -23.34 6.24 6.02
N GLU A 241 -24.16 5.38 5.42
CA GLU A 241 -25.26 5.72 4.50
C GLU A 241 -26.52 6.17 5.26
#